data_AF-A0A953M7H1-F1
#
_entry.id   AF-A0A953M7H1-F1
#
_cell.length_a   1.000
_cell.length_b   1.000
_cell.length_c   1.000
_cell.angle_alpha   90.00
_cell.angle_beta   90.00
_cell.angle_gamma   90.00
#
_symmetry.space_group_name_H-M   'P 1'
#
loop_
_entity.id
_entity.type
_entity.pdbx_description
1 polymer ?
#
loop_
_entity_poly.entity_id
_entity_poly.type
_entity_poly.pdbx_seq_one_letter_code
_entity_poly.pdbx_strand_id
1 'polypeptide(L)' 'MGIDLGTCNTLVAVRGQGIVLNEPSVVAVKKG' A
#
# COMPACT_ATOMS: atom_id res chain seq x y z
N MET A 1 9.45 6.30 7.37
CA MET A 1 8.64 5.53 6.41
C MET A 1 7.34 5.21 7.11
N GLY A 2 6.23 5.72 6.60
CA GLY A 2 4.89 5.41 7.11
C GLY A 2 4.21 4.45 6.14
N ILE A 3 3.52 3.46 6.67
CA ILE A 3 2.73 2.50 5.89
C ILE A 3 1.33 2.49 6.50
N ASP A 4 0.34 2.84 5.69
CA ASP A 4 -1.07 2.70 6.04
C ASP A 4 -1.65 1.53 5.24
N LEU A 5 -2.22 0.57 5.95
CA LEU A 5 -2.77 -0.67 5.41
C LEU A 5 -4.28 -0.64 5.59
N GLY A 6 -4.93 0.21 4.82
CA GLY A 6 -6.39 0.25 4.73
C GLY A 6 -6.91 -1.01 4.04
N THR A 7 -8.15 -1.40 4.37
CA THR A 7 -8.83 -2.55 3.76
C THR A 7 -8.92 -2.44 2.24
N CYS A 8 -9.02 -1.22 1.72
CA CYS A 8 -9.10 -0.94 0.29
C CYS A 8 -7.75 -0.56 -0.32
N ASN A 9 -6.89 0.15 0.42
CA ASN A 9 -5.68 0.79 -0.13
C ASN A 9 -4.49 0.64 0.80
N THR A 10 -3.32 0.43 0.20
CA THR A 10 -2.02 0.52 0.86
C THR A 10 -1.35 1.82 0.44
N LEU A 11 -1.01 2.65 1.42
CA LEU A 11 -0.27 3.89 1.21
C LEU A 11 1.12 3.77 1.83
N VAL A 12 2.16 4.19 1.10
CA VAL A 12 3.52 4.32 1.65
C VAL A 12 3.96 5.77 1.55
N ALA A 13 4.49 6.31 2.65
CA ALA A 13 5.01 7.67 2.72
C ALA A 13 6.46 7.72 3.20
N VAL A 14 7.24 8.60 2.58
CA VAL A 14 8.63 8.88 2.93
C VAL A 14 8.76 10.33 3.40
N ARG A 15 9.46 10.52 4.53
CA ARG A 15 9.65 11.85 5.12
C ARG A 15 10.40 12.73 4.12
N GLY A 16 9.85 13.90 3.80
CA GLY A 16 10.42 14.83 2.82
C GLY A 16 10.09 14.51 1.36
N GLN A 17 9.35 13.44 1.07
CA GLN A 17 8.93 13.06 -0.29
C GLN A 17 7.41 12.90 -0.44
N GLY A 18 6.67 12.84 0.67
CA GLY A 18 5.22 12.64 0.64
C GLY A 18 4.82 11.18 0.43
N ILE A 19 3.64 10.95 -0.15
CA ILE A 19 3.14 9.61 -0.50
C ILE A 19 3.84 9.15 -1.78
N VAL A 20 4.45 7.97 -1.72
CA VAL A 20 5.22 7.38 -2.82
C VAL A 20 4.57 6.11 -3.38
N LEU A 21 3.54 5.57 -2.73
CA LEU A 21 2.77 4.42 -3.20
C LEU A 21 1.31 4.56 -2.75
N ASN A 22 0.36 4.30 -3.65
CA ASN A 22 -1.08 4.24 -3.39
C ASN A 22 -1.71 3.18 -4.29
N GLU A 23 -1.74 1.94 -3.81
CA GLU A 23 -2.25 0.79 -4.56
C GLU A 23 -3.39 0.10 -3.79
N PRO A 24 -4.27 -0.64 -4.46
CA PRO A 24 -5.28 -1.45 -3.77
C PRO A 24 -4.64 -2.50 -2.85
N SER A 25 -5.20 -2.71 -1.66
CA SER A 25 -4.74 -3.74 -0.70
C SER A 25 -5.20 -5.14 -1.08
N VAL A 26 -4.76 -5.64 -2.25
CA VAL A 26 -5.16 -6.94 -2.80
C VAL A 26 -3.94 -7.76 -3.21
N VAL A 27 -4.07 -9.08 -3.14
CA VAL A 27 -3.05 -10.02 -3.62
C VAL A 27 -3.74 -11.06 -4.50
N ALA A 28 -3.19 -11.29 -5.70
CA ALA A 28 -3.65 -12.37 -6.57
C ALA A 28 -3.17 -13.73 -6.00
N VAL A 29 -4.10 -14.65 -5.79
CA VAL A 29 -3.81 -16.00 -5.31
C VAL A 29 -4.22 -17.04 -6.35
N LYS A 30 -3.30 -17.93 -6.70
CA LYS A 30 -3.60 -19.12 -7.51
C LYS A 30 -4.05 -20.24 -6.57
N LYS A 31 -5.26 -20.75 -6.77
CA LYS A 31 -5.72 -21.96 -6.07
C LYS A 31 -5.09 -23.19 -6.73
N GLY A 32 -4.69 -24.15 -5.90
CA GLY A 32 -4.30 -25.50 -6.34
C GLY A 32 -5.50 -26.28 -6.85
#